data_AF-A0A0W0V8H6-F1
#
_entry.id   AF-A0A0W0V8H6-F1
#
_cell.length_a   1.000
_cell.length_b   1.000
_cell.length_c   1.000
_cell.angle_alpha   90.00
_cell.angle_beta   90.00
_cell.angle_gamma   90.00
#
_symmetry.space_group_name_H-M   'P 1'
#
loop_
_entity.id
_entity.type
_entity.pdbx_description
1 polymer ?
#
loop_
_entity_poly.entity_id
_entity_poly.type
_entity_poly.pdbx_seq_one_letter_code
_entity_poly.pdbx_strand_id
1 'polypeptide(L)'
;MENQNKKLHMGWCRFFAMIITSTFIMFFLMYQLVYSFNDAMFSINRFLASLVMGCVMTIVMLGFMWSMYKGNLTKIIILILAVLAFILLLVLNRNQTFITDVSFMKSMIPHHSIAVNNASKANIVDPRVRKLADGIIEAQVREIAEMNMLINDIQQNGTRGTVILAPRAAEVTPEMKAQIKEAVQ
;
A
#
# COMPACT_ATOMS: atom_id res chain seq x y z
N MET A 1 -28.53 34.91 31.95
CA MET A 1 -28.52 33.58 31.31
C MET A 1 -27.07 33.22 31.03
N GLU A 2 -26.38 32.67 32.04
CA GLU A 2 -24.99 32.20 31.92
C GLU A 2 -25.00 30.84 31.23
N ASN A 3 -24.85 30.86 29.91
CA ASN A 3 -24.74 29.62 29.15
C ASN A 3 -23.33 29.06 29.38
N GLN A 4 -23.24 28.10 30.31
CA GLN A 4 -22.01 27.38 30.62
C GLN A 4 -21.43 26.76 29.34
N ASN A 5 -20.37 27.38 28.82
CA ASN A 5 -19.52 26.83 27.78
C ASN A 5 -18.71 25.66 28.35
N LYS A 6 -19.37 24.56 28.71
CA LYS A 6 -18.71 23.31 29.10
C LYS A 6 -18.09 22.74 27.83
N LYS A 7 -16.80 23.04 27.59
CA LYS A 7 -16.03 22.37 26.53
C LYS A 7 -16.16 20.86 26.74
N LEU A 8 -16.89 20.20 25.85
CA LEU A 8 -17.04 18.74 25.86
C LEU A 8 -15.67 18.12 25.59
N HIS A 9 -15.04 17.63 26.64
CA HIS A 9 -13.76 16.95 26.53
C HIS A 9 -13.98 15.51 26.06
N MET A 10 -13.34 15.15 24.96
CA MET A 10 -13.33 13.76 24.51
C MET A 10 -12.24 12.98 25.25
N GLY A 11 -12.59 11.75 25.64
CA GLY A 11 -11.64 10.83 26.25
C GLY A 11 -10.60 10.34 25.26
N TRP A 12 -9.36 10.19 25.72
CA TRP A 12 -8.25 9.65 24.92
C TRP A 12 -8.53 8.23 24.40
N CYS A 13 -9.26 7.40 25.15
CA CYS A 13 -9.66 6.07 24.68
C CYS A 13 -10.50 6.12 23.39
N ARG A 14 -11.40 7.10 23.27
CA ARG A 14 -12.20 7.27 22.03
C ARG A 14 -11.32 7.69 20.86
N PHE A 15 -10.35 8.57 21.09
CA PHE A 15 -9.39 8.96 20.06
C PHE A 15 -8.64 7.76 19.49
N PHE A 16 -7.99 6.97 20.36
CA PHE A 16 -7.25 5.79 19.91
C PHE A 16 -8.15 4.72 19.30
N ALA A 17 -9.35 4.51 19.86
CA ALA A 17 -10.32 3.58 19.27
C ALA A 17 -10.69 3.99 17.83
N MET A 18 -10.97 5.28 17.58
CA MET A 18 -11.25 5.77 16.23
C MET A 18 -10.06 5.54 15.28
N ILE A 19 -8.83 5.83 15.71
CA ILE A 19 -7.63 5.63 14.89
C ILE A 19 -7.43 4.15 14.55
N ILE A 20 -7.51 3.27 15.55
CA ILE A 20 -7.28 1.82 15.38
C ILE A 20 -8.36 1.21 14.49
N THR A 21 -9.63 1.48 14.79
CA THR A 21 -10.75 0.97 14.00
C THR A 21 -10.67 1.46 12.55
N SER A 22 -10.38 2.75 12.33
CA SER A 22 -10.28 3.28 10.97
C SER A 22 -9.08 2.70 10.22
N THR A 23 -7.93 2.54 10.89
CA THR A 23 -6.74 1.91 10.29
C THR A 23 -7.03 0.45 9.89
N PHE A 24 -7.72 -0.29 10.75
CA PHE A 24 -8.14 -1.67 10.48
C PHE A 24 -9.07 -1.74 9.27
N ILE A 25 -10.13 -0.92 9.23
CA ILE A 25 -11.07 -0.87 8.09
C ILE A 25 -10.32 -0.51 6.80
N MET A 26 -9.48 0.52 6.83
CA MET A 26 -8.70 0.96 5.68
C MET A 26 -7.73 -0.12 5.18
N PHE A 27 -7.19 -0.96 6.07
CA PHE A 27 -6.36 -2.09 5.67
C PHE A 27 -7.09 -3.06 4.72
N PHE A 28 -8.33 -3.42 5.04
CA PHE A 28 -9.13 -4.29 4.17
C PHE A 28 -9.62 -3.56 2.92
N LEU A 29 -10.02 -2.29 3.05
CA LEU A 29 -10.47 -1.49 1.89
C LEU A 29 -9.40 -1.28 0.84
N MET A 30 -8.10 -1.38 1.18
CA MET A 30 -7.05 -1.36 0.17
C MET A 30 -7.20 -2.49 -0.86
N TYR A 31 -7.84 -3.62 -0.53
CA TYR A 31 -8.05 -4.75 -1.45
C TYR A 31 -9.29 -4.61 -2.35
N GLN A 32 -10.04 -3.51 -2.25
CA GLN A 32 -11.31 -3.34 -2.97
C GLN A 32 -11.20 -3.41 -4.51
N LEU A 33 -10.01 -3.17 -5.07
CA LEU A 33 -9.77 -3.16 -6.53
C LEU A 33 -9.13 -4.44 -7.06
N VAL A 34 -8.85 -5.43 -6.20
CA VAL A 34 -8.31 -6.71 -6.64
C VAL A 34 -9.33 -7.38 -7.57
N TYR A 35 -8.88 -7.87 -8.74
CA TYR A 35 -9.75 -8.44 -9.77
C TYR A 35 -10.41 -9.76 -9.32
N SER A 36 -9.66 -10.62 -8.63
CA SER A 36 -10.12 -11.91 -8.11
C SER A 36 -9.86 -12.03 -6.62
N PHE A 37 -10.81 -12.57 -5.85
CA PHE A 37 -10.61 -12.80 -4.41
C PHE A 37 -9.43 -13.73 -4.10
N ASN A 38 -9.07 -14.63 -5.02
CA ASN A 38 -7.91 -15.51 -4.84
C ASN A 38 -6.58 -14.74 -4.85
N ASP A 39 -6.55 -13.55 -5.45
CA ASP A 39 -5.36 -12.71 -5.52
C ASP A 39 -5.19 -11.83 -4.28
N ALA A 40 -6.18 -11.82 -3.36
CA ALA A 40 -6.17 -11.00 -2.15
C ALA A 40 -5.27 -11.60 -1.06
N MET A 41 -3.97 -11.65 -1.32
CA MET A 41 -2.96 -12.17 -0.40
C MET A 41 -2.54 -11.11 0.63
N PHE A 42 -2.17 -11.55 1.83
CA PHE A 42 -1.61 -10.66 2.84
C PHE A 42 -0.29 -10.03 2.36
N SER A 43 -0.26 -8.69 2.34
CA SER A 43 0.91 -7.89 1.95
C SER A 43 1.50 -7.11 3.11
N ILE A 44 2.80 -7.30 3.34
CA ILE A 44 3.58 -6.55 4.34
C ILE A 44 3.58 -5.06 3.98
N ASN A 45 3.76 -4.71 2.70
CA ASN A 45 3.74 -3.32 2.23
C ASN A 45 2.41 -2.63 2.55
N ARG A 46 1.28 -3.31 2.34
CA ARG A 46 -0.05 -2.77 2.67
C ARG A 46 -0.23 -2.62 4.19
N PHE A 47 0.25 -3.59 4.96
CA PHE A 47 0.19 -3.50 6.42
C PHE A 47 1.01 -2.31 6.95
N LEU A 48 2.26 -2.14 6.48
CA LEU A 48 3.06 -0.98 6.85
C LEU A 48 2.42 0.34 6.37
N ALA A 49 1.85 0.36 5.16
CA ALA A 49 1.15 1.52 4.63
C ALA A 49 -0.09 1.90 5.48
N SER A 50 -0.85 0.93 5.99
CA SER A 50 -1.99 1.24 6.88
C SER A 50 -1.52 1.86 8.19
N LEU A 51 -0.42 1.38 8.77
CA LEU A 51 0.17 1.98 9.97
C LEU A 51 0.67 3.41 9.72
N VAL A 52 1.30 3.67 8.56
CA VAL A 52 1.69 5.02 8.14
C VAL A 52 0.46 5.93 8.07
N MET A 53 -0.64 5.48 7.45
CA MET A 53 -1.90 6.22 7.41
C MET A 53 -2.47 6.48 8.82
N GLY A 54 -2.41 5.49 9.71
CA GLY A 54 -2.80 5.65 11.12
C GLY A 54 -2.01 6.74 11.85
N CYS A 55 -0.70 6.83 11.60
CA CYS A 55 0.15 7.89 12.15
C CYS A 55 -0.24 9.28 11.60
N VAL A 56 -0.42 9.39 10.27
CA VAL A 56 -0.85 10.65 9.63
C VAL A 56 -2.21 11.09 10.17
N MET A 57 -3.17 10.18 10.27
CA MET A 57 -4.49 10.45 10.81
C MET A 57 -4.43 10.92 12.26
N THR A 58 -3.57 10.31 13.08
CA THR A 58 -3.31 10.75 14.46
C THR A 58 -2.82 12.20 14.49
N ILE A 59 -1.84 12.55 13.65
CA ILE A 59 -1.27 13.91 13.55
C ILE A 59 -2.34 14.91 13.12
N VAL A 60 -3.06 14.63 12.03
CA VAL A 60 -4.07 15.53 11.46
C VAL A 60 -5.24 15.73 12.42
N MET A 61 -5.84 14.64 12.92
CA MET A 61 -6.98 14.72 13.82
C MET A 61 -6.63 15.44 15.12
N LEU A 62 -5.47 15.15 15.71
CA LEU A 62 -5.05 15.82 16.94
C LEU A 62 -4.77 17.32 16.69
N GLY A 63 -4.23 17.67 15.52
CA GLY A 63 -4.02 19.06 15.11
C GLY A 63 -5.32 19.85 15.00
N PHE A 64 -6.32 19.34 14.29
CA PHE A 64 -7.62 20.03 14.14
C PHE A 64 -8.43 20.03 15.43
N MET A 65 -8.37 18.95 16.21
CA MET A 65 -9.19 18.78 17.40
C MET A 65 -8.44 19.15 18.69
N TRP A 66 -7.45 20.03 18.60
CA TRP A 66 -6.51 20.33 19.67
C TRP A 66 -7.17 20.75 21.00
N SER A 67 -8.20 21.60 20.93
CA SER A 67 -8.89 22.10 22.13
C SER A 67 -9.79 21.07 22.81
N MET A 68 -10.09 19.94 22.16
CA MET A 68 -11.05 18.95 22.63
C MET A 68 -10.43 17.97 23.63
N TYR A 69 -9.11 17.76 23.57
CA TYR A 69 -8.38 16.84 24.45
C TYR A 69 -7.73 17.57 25.62
N LYS A 70 -7.65 16.91 26.78
CA LYS A 70 -7.02 17.45 28.00
C LYS A 70 -5.52 17.14 28.05
N GLY A 71 -4.74 18.05 28.64
CA GLY A 71 -3.31 17.89 28.89
C GLY A 71 -2.44 18.26 27.68
N ASN A 72 -1.81 19.43 27.72
CA ASN A 72 -0.95 19.89 26.61
C ASN A 72 0.28 18.98 26.44
N LEU A 73 0.86 18.50 27.55
CA LEU A 73 1.98 17.57 27.52
C LEU A 73 1.60 16.25 26.81
N THR A 74 0.45 15.67 27.13
CA THR A 74 -0.03 14.42 26.51
C THR A 74 -0.20 14.56 25.00
N LYS A 75 -0.77 15.68 24.54
CA LYS A 75 -0.92 15.97 23.09
C LYS A 75 0.43 16.04 22.40
N ILE A 76 1.38 16.78 22.99
CA ILE A 76 2.72 16.95 22.43
C ILE A 76 3.44 15.60 22.36
N ILE A 77 3.37 14.79 23.42
CA ILE A 77 3.96 13.45 23.43
C ILE A 77 3.36 12.58 22.32
N ILE A 78 2.03 12.52 22.20
CA ILE A 78 1.36 11.72 21.16
C ILE A 78 1.76 12.21 19.76
N LEU A 79 1.82 13.52 19.55
CA LEU A 79 2.24 14.10 18.28
C LEU A 79 3.68 13.73 17.92
N ILE A 80 4.62 13.86 18.87
CA ILE A 80 6.02 13.51 18.66
C ILE A 80 6.14 12.01 18.36
N LEU A 81 5.50 11.15 19.15
CA LEU A 81 5.52 9.71 18.93
C LEU A 81 4.92 9.34 17.56
N ALA A 82 3.82 9.96 17.16
CA ALA A 82 3.21 9.73 15.85
C ALA A 82 4.12 10.17 14.70
N VAL A 83 4.82 11.30 14.83
CA VAL A 83 5.78 11.78 13.82
C VAL A 83 6.99 10.84 13.72
N LEU A 84 7.55 10.41 14.86
CA LEU A 84 8.68 9.48 14.87
C LEU A 84 8.29 8.12 14.28
N ALA A 85 7.13 7.58 14.67
CA ALA A 85 6.59 6.34 14.12
C ALA A 85 6.32 6.47 12.62
N PHE A 86 5.74 7.59 12.17
CA PHE A 86 5.52 7.88 10.75
C PHE A 86 6.83 7.83 9.96
N ILE A 87 7.86 8.54 10.40
CA ILE A 87 9.17 8.58 9.70
C ILE A 87 9.77 7.19 9.65
N LEU A 88 9.78 6.46 10.78
CA LEU A 88 10.32 5.11 10.85
C LEU A 88 9.59 4.16 9.90
N LEU A 89 8.26 4.09 9.99
CA LEU A 89 7.44 3.21 9.15
C LEU A 89 7.58 3.56 7.66
N LEU A 90 7.64 4.86 7.33
CA LEU A 90 7.83 5.32 5.96
C LEU A 90 9.18 4.86 5.40
N VAL A 91 10.26 4.99 6.17
CA VAL A 91 11.60 4.54 5.77
C VAL A 91 11.63 3.02 5.60
N LEU A 92 11.08 2.26 6.55
CA LEU A 92 11.01 0.80 6.46
C LEU A 92 10.22 0.34 5.23
N ASN A 93 9.09 0.98 4.95
CA ASN A 93 8.26 0.64 3.80
C ASN A 93 8.91 1.05 2.47
N ARG A 94 9.60 2.20 2.41
CA ARG A 94 10.32 2.60 1.18
C ARG A 94 11.54 1.73 0.90
N ASN A 95 12.25 1.30 1.93
CA ASN A 95 13.49 0.53 1.78
C ASN A 95 13.25 -0.99 1.61
N GLN A 96 11.99 -1.45 1.63
CA GLN A 96 11.65 -2.87 1.52
C GLN A 96 12.36 -3.76 2.58
N THR A 97 12.61 -3.23 3.78
CA THR A 97 13.49 -3.84 4.79
C THR A 97 13.07 -5.26 5.22
N PHE A 98 11.78 -5.56 5.21
CA PHE A 98 11.23 -6.84 5.65
C PHE A 98 10.72 -7.71 4.49
N ILE A 99 11.14 -7.41 3.27
CA ILE A 99 10.60 -8.07 2.07
C ILE A 99 11.55 -9.18 1.61
N THR A 100 11.09 -10.42 1.77
CA THR A 100 11.67 -11.64 1.20
C THR A 100 11.00 -12.00 -0.13
N ASP A 101 11.59 -12.92 -0.91
CA ASP A 101 11.05 -13.41 -2.19
C ASP A 101 9.56 -13.78 -2.12
N VAL A 102 9.17 -14.56 -1.11
CA VAL A 102 7.76 -14.97 -0.93
C VAL A 102 6.87 -13.77 -0.58
N SER A 103 7.32 -12.89 0.32
CA SER A 103 6.51 -11.72 0.71
C SER A 103 6.42 -10.66 -0.40
N PHE A 104 7.44 -10.58 -1.26
CA PHE A 104 7.45 -9.79 -2.48
C PHE A 104 6.34 -10.29 -3.40
N MET A 105 6.35 -11.58 -3.74
CA MET A 105 5.33 -12.17 -4.61
C MET A 105 3.92 -12.06 -4.03
N LYS A 106 3.74 -12.33 -2.73
CA LYS A 106 2.44 -12.13 -2.05
C LYS A 106 1.96 -10.68 -2.05
N SER A 107 2.87 -9.70 -2.10
CA SER A 107 2.52 -8.29 -2.22
C SER A 107 2.27 -7.86 -3.67
N MET A 108 2.94 -8.50 -4.63
CA MET A 108 2.83 -8.20 -6.05
C MET A 108 1.59 -8.83 -6.70
N ILE A 109 1.14 -10.01 -6.26
CA ILE A 109 -0.11 -10.63 -6.76
C ILE A 109 -1.32 -9.68 -6.66
N PRO A 110 -1.68 -9.12 -5.49
CA PRO A 110 -2.79 -8.16 -5.40
C PRO A 110 -2.50 -6.86 -6.14
N HIS A 111 -1.23 -6.44 -6.28
CA HIS A 111 -0.86 -5.27 -7.08
C HIS A 111 -1.15 -5.50 -8.57
N HIS A 112 -0.75 -6.64 -9.10
CA HIS A 112 -0.97 -7.03 -10.49
C HIS A 112 -2.47 -7.20 -10.78
N SER A 113 -3.19 -7.80 -9.83
CA SER A 113 -4.64 -7.99 -9.93
C SER A 113 -5.40 -6.65 -10.05
N ILE A 114 -4.93 -5.58 -9.41
CA ILE A 114 -5.51 -4.23 -9.59
C ILE A 114 -5.29 -3.70 -11.01
N ALA A 115 -4.10 -3.93 -11.59
CA ALA A 115 -3.83 -3.53 -12.97
C ALA A 115 -4.76 -4.27 -13.95
N VAL A 116 -4.97 -5.57 -13.74
CA VAL A 116 -5.94 -6.38 -14.51
C VAL A 116 -7.35 -5.84 -14.35
N ASN A 117 -7.80 -5.52 -13.13
CA ASN A 117 -9.12 -4.93 -12.89
C ASN A 117 -9.32 -3.62 -13.66
N ASN A 118 -8.33 -2.73 -13.62
CA ASN A 118 -8.43 -1.43 -14.27
C ASN A 118 -8.39 -1.55 -15.80
N ALA A 119 -7.49 -2.37 -16.34
CA ALA A 119 -7.35 -2.57 -17.79
C ALA A 119 -8.58 -3.26 -18.41
N SER A 120 -9.18 -4.22 -17.70
CA SER A 120 -10.35 -4.98 -18.19
C SER A 120 -11.66 -4.17 -18.16
N LYS A 121 -11.81 -3.22 -17.23
CA LYS A 121 -13.07 -2.48 -17.02
C LYS A 121 -13.07 -1.06 -17.57
N ALA A 122 -11.92 -0.52 -17.99
CA ALA A 122 -11.84 0.84 -18.50
C ALA A 122 -12.51 0.97 -19.89
N ASN A 123 -13.28 2.06 -20.05
CA ASN A 123 -13.89 2.45 -21.33
C ASN A 123 -12.85 3.12 -22.25
N ILE A 124 -11.98 2.31 -22.86
CA ILE A 124 -10.91 2.76 -23.76
C ILE A 124 -11.40 2.71 -25.21
N VAL A 125 -11.27 3.83 -25.92
CA VAL A 125 -11.70 4.00 -27.32
C VAL A 125 -10.53 3.97 -28.31
N ASP A 126 -9.38 4.56 -27.95
CA ASP A 126 -8.19 4.54 -28.83
C ASP A 126 -7.65 3.10 -28.95
N PRO A 127 -7.57 2.52 -30.18
CA PRO A 127 -7.08 1.16 -30.37
C PRO A 127 -5.67 0.90 -29.85
N ARG A 128 -4.78 1.91 -29.86
CA ARG A 128 -3.41 1.78 -29.34
C ARG A 128 -3.42 1.63 -27.83
N VAL A 129 -4.28 2.39 -27.15
CA VAL A 129 -4.46 2.29 -25.69
C VAL A 129 -5.14 0.96 -25.33
N ARG A 130 -6.07 0.47 -26.15
CA ARG A 130 -6.67 -0.87 -25.95
C ARG A 130 -5.61 -1.96 -26.08
N LYS A 131 -4.80 -1.93 -27.14
CA LYS A 131 -3.68 -2.87 -27.33
C LYS A 131 -2.71 -2.84 -26.14
N LEU A 132 -2.39 -1.66 -25.61
CA LEU A 132 -1.57 -1.51 -24.39
C LEU A 132 -2.25 -2.16 -23.17
N ALA A 133 -3.54 -1.89 -22.95
CA ALA A 133 -4.29 -2.45 -21.83
C ALA A 133 -4.38 -3.98 -21.91
N ASP A 134 -4.60 -4.54 -23.10
CA ASP A 134 -4.66 -5.99 -23.31
C ASP A 134 -3.29 -6.64 -23.07
N GLY A 135 -2.19 -5.97 -23.47
CA GLY A 135 -0.83 -6.40 -23.13
C GLY A 135 -0.53 -6.35 -21.63
N ILE A 136 -1.07 -5.36 -20.91
CA ILE A 136 -1.00 -5.32 -19.43
C ILE A 136 -1.73 -6.52 -18.84
N ILE A 137 -2.94 -6.84 -19.32
CA ILE A 137 -3.71 -7.99 -18.83
C ILE A 137 -2.92 -9.28 -19.05
N GLU A 138 -2.45 -9.51 -20.28
CA GLU A 138 -1.70 -10.72 -20.64
C GLU A 138 -0.46 -10.91 -19.76
N ALA A 139 0.37 -9.88 -19.65
CA ALA A 139 1.59 -9.94 -18.84
C ALA A 139 1.29 -10.19 -17.36
N GLN A 140 0.36 -9.43 -16.79
CA GLN A 140 0.08 -9.45 -15.35
C GLN A 140 -0.63 -10.74 -14.92
N VAL A 141 -1.54 -11.29 -15.75
CA VAL A 141 -2.17 -12.60 -15.47
C VAL A 141 -1.13 -13.72 -15.51
N ARG A 142 -0.23 -13.71 -16.51
CA ARG A 142 0.87 -14.69 -16.59
C ARG A 142 1.79 -14.58 -15.37
N GLU A 143 2.15 -13.37 -14.96
CA GLU A 143 3.01 -13.12 -13.79
C GLU A 143 2.34 -13.52 -12.47
N ILE A 144 1.03 -13.34 -12.33
CA ILE A 144 0.28 -13.86 -11.17
C ILE A 144 0.38 -15.39 -11.10
N ALA A 145 0.20 -16.09 -12.22
CA ALA A 145 0.32 -17.56 -12.26
C ALA A 145 1.75 -18.01 -11.92
N GLU A 146 2.76 -17.35 -12.51
CA GLU A 146 4.18 -17.61 -12.25
C GLU A 146 4.53 -17.40 -10.76
N MET A 147 4.11 -16.29 -10.16
CA MET A 147 4.33 -16.01 -8.74
C MET A 147 3.67 -17.06 -7.83
N ASN A 148 2.45 -17.49 -8.13
CA ASN A 148 1.78 -18.55 -7.35
C ASN A 148 2.56 -19.87 -7.41
N MET A 149 3.05 -20.25 -8.59
CA MET A 149 3.87 -21.45 -8.76
C MET A 149 5.21 -21.34 -8.02
N LEU A 150 5.89 -20.19 -8.10
CA LEU A 150 7.15 -19.93 -7.41
C LEU A 150 6.99 -19.89 -5.89
N ILE A 151 5.92 -19.29 -5.36
CA ILE A 151 5.62 -19.33 -3.93
C ILE A 151 5.51 -20.78 -3.46
N ASN A 152 4.77 -21.62 -4.20
CA ASN A 152 4.59 -23.03 -3.85
C ASN A 152 5.92 -23.80 -3.90
N ASP A 153 6.71 -23.62 -4.98
CA ASP A 153 8.03 -24.27 -5.11
C ASP A 153 8.97 -23.87 -3.96
N ILE A 154 9.10 -22.57 -3.66
CA ILE A 154 10.01 -22.08 -2.61
C ILE A 154 9.56 -22.56 -1.22
N GLN A 155 8.25 -22.65 -0.97
CA GLN A 155 7.74 -23.15 0.31
C GLN A 155 8.00 -24.66 0.51
N GLN A 156 8.00 -25.45 -0.57
CA GLN A 156 8.24 -26.89 -0.51
C GLN A 156 9.73 -27.24 -0.56
N ASN A 157 10.49 -26.55 -1.42
CA ASN A 157 11.84 -26.92 -1.82
C ASN A 157 12.93 -25.93 -1.35
N GLY A 158 12.53 -24.78 -0.77
CA GLY A 158 13.45 -23.71 -0.38
C GLY A 158 13.87 -22.81 -1.54
N THR A 159 14.63 -21.75 -1.22
CA THR A 159 15.15 -20.81 -2.23
C THR A 159 16.32 -21.41 -3.00
N ARG A 160 16.43 -21.06 -4.29
CA ARG A 160 17.59 -21.41 -5.11
C ARG A 160 18.65 -20.33 -4.99
N GLY A 161 19.51 -20.48 -3.99
CA GLY A 161 20.61 -19.56 -3.70
C GLY A 161 20.44 -18.83 -2.37
N THR A 162 21.55 -18.21 -1.94
CA THR A 162 21.70 -17.57 -0.62
C THR A 162 22.24 -16.14 -0.71
N VAL A 163 22.51 -15.66 -1.93
CA VAL A 163 23.09 -14.34 -2.17
C VAL A 163 22.01 -13.41 -2.73
N ILE A 164 21.97 -12.18 -2.23
CA ILE A 164 21.07 -11.13 -2.73
C ILE A 164 21.55 -10.70 -4.12
N LEU A 165 20.64 -10.74 -5.09
CA LEU A 165 20.92 -10.32 -6.46
C LEU A 165 20.59 -8.83 -6.66
N ALA A 166 21.44 -8.12 -7.38
CA ALA A 166 21.20 -6.72 -7.71
C ALA A 166 20.09 -6.58 -8.77
N PRO A 167 19.17 -5.60 -8.63
CA PRO A 167 18.15 -5.36 -9.63
C PRO A 167 18.75 -4.73 -10.90
N ARG A 168 18.04 -4.87 -12.02
CA ARG A 168 18.32 -4.06 -13.23
C ARG A 168 18.05 -2.57 -12.97
N ALA A 169 18.68 -1.70 -13.76
CA ALA A 169 18.38 -0.27 -13.74
C ALA A 169 16.92 0.01 -14.15
N ALA A 170 16.27 0.93 -13.42
CA ALA A 170 14.90 1.37 -13.67
C ALA A 170 14.84 2.56 -14.66
N GLU A 171 15.59 2.46 -15.76
CA GLU A 171 15.69 3.49 -16.79
C GLU A 171 15.22 2.96 -18.14
N VAL A 172 14.65 3.84 -18.96
CA VAL A 172 14.25 3.49 -20.33
C VAL A 172 15.50 3.35 -21.20
N THR A 173 15.81 2.12 -21.60
CA THR A 173 16.96 1.84 -22.46
C THR A 173 16.73 2.34 -23.89
N PRO A 174 17.80 2.55 -24.68
CA PRO A 174 17.66 2.92 -26.09
C PRO A 174 16.77 1.95 -26.90
N GLU A 175 16.84 0.65 -26.63
CA GLU A 175 16.01 -0.37 -27.26
C GLU A 175 14.52 -0.18 -26.87
N MET A 176 14.25 0.06 -25.59
CA MET A 176 12.89 0.37 -25.12
C MET A 176 12.35 1.63 -25.78
N LYS A 177 13.18 2.67 -26.00
CA LYS A 177 12.73 3.89 -26.70
C LYS A 177 12.25 3.60 -28.13
N ALA A 178 12.90 2.69 -28.84
CA ALA A 178 12.47 2.30 -30.19
C ALA A 178 11.11 1.59 -30.13
N GLN A 179 10.97 0.60 -29.24
CA GLN A 179 9.72 -0.13 -29.03
C GLN A 179 8.56 0.78 -28.61
N ILE A 180 8.80 1.74 -27.71
CA ILE A 180 7.80 2.72 -27.29
C ILE A 180 7.34 3.57 -28.47
N LYS A 181 8.28 4.06 -29.31
CA LYS A 181 7.94 4.86 -30.49
C LYS A 181 7.08 4.09 -31.48
N GLU A 182 7.41 2.82 -31.73
CA GLU A 182 6.62 1.95 -32.60
C GLU A 182 5.22 1.69 -32.03
N ALA A 183 5.11 1.45 -30.72
CA ALA A 183 3.84 1.13 -30.07
C ALA A 183 2.83 2.30 -30.05
N VAL A 184 3.29 3.55 -30.17
CA VAL A 184 2.43 4.74 -30.15
C VAL A 184 2.05 5.28 -31.54
N GLN A 185 2.66 4.76 -32.61
CA GLN A 185 2.30 5.08 -33.99
C GLN A 185 1.02 4.35 -34.38
#